data_AF-A0AAW8AS88-F1
#
_entry.id   AF-A0AAW8AS88-F1
#
_cell.length_a   1.000
_cell.length_b   1.000
_cell.length_c   1.000
_cell.angle_alpha   90.00
_cell.angle_beta   90.00
_cell.angle_gamma   90.00
#
_symmetry.space_group_name_H-M   'P 1'
#
loop_
_entity.id
_entity.type
_entity.pdbx_description
1 polymer ?
#
loop_
_entity_poly.entity_id
_entity_poly.type
_entity_poly.pdbx_seq_one_letter_code
_entity_poly.pdbx_strand_id
1 'polypeptide(L)' 'ELKDVLKESLFSGIEWIVVSLGRNGAFAKHGDVFYKVDIPDIPVVNPVGSGDSTVAGIASALNSKKSDADLLKHAMT' A
#
# COMPACT_ATOMS: atom_id res chain seq x y z
N GLU A 1 -9.19 0.53 14.67
CA GLU A 1 -9.91 1.31 13.63
C GLU A 1 -9.67 0.77 12.23
N LEU A 2 -8.59 1.15 11.50
CA LEU A 2 -8.43 0.68 10.10
C LEU A 2 -8.40 -0.84 9.95
N LYS A 3 -7.70 -1.52 10.87
CA LYS A 3 -7.65 -3.00 10.92
C LYS A 3 -9.02 -3.64 11.10
N ASP A 4 -9.94 -2.98 11.79
CA ASP A 4 -11.28 -3.49 12.08
C ASP A 4 -12.22 -3.24 10.91
N VAL A 5 -12.15 -2.03 10.33
CA VAL A 5 -12.90 -1.66 9.11
C VAL A 5 -12.56 -2.59 7.94
N LEU A 6 -11.28 -2.90 7.72
CA LEU A 6 -10.86 -3.78 6.63
C LEU A 6 -11.25 -5.27 6.82
N LYS A 7 -11.85 -5.64 7.95
CA LYS A 7 -12.44 -6.97 8.18
C LYS A 7 -13.94 -7.01 7.87
N GLU A 8 -14.58 -5.88 7.63
CA GLU A 8 -16.00 -5.83 7.30
C GLU A 8 -16.30 -6.58 6.00
N SER A 9 -17.52 -7.12 5.91
CA SER A 9 -17.97 -7.90 4.75
C SER A 9 -17.90 -7.13 3.43
N LEU A 10 -17.95 -5.79 3.49
CA LEU A 10 -17.75 -4.89 2.35
C LEU A 10 -16.45 -5.18 1.59
N PHE A 11 -15.41 -5.61 2.30
CA PHE A 11 -14.08 -5.86 1.74
C PHE A 11 -13.78 -7.36 1.55
N SER A 12 -14.80 -8.21 1.63
CA SER A 12 -14.65 -9.66 1.44
C SER A 12 -14.33 -9.99 -0.03
N GLY A 13 -13.43 -10.95 -0.24
CA GLY A 13 -12.98 -11.37 -1.57
C GLY A 13 -11.94 -10.47 -2.24
N ILE A 14 -11.59 -9.33 -1.64
CA ILE A 14 -10.51 -8.48 -2.12
C ILE A 14 -9.18 -9.00 -1.58
N GLU A 15 -8.31 -9.48 -2.47
CA GLU A 15 -7.00 -10.05 -2.12
C GLU A 15 -6.08 -8.99 -1.49
N TRP A 16 -5.92 -7.85 -2.16
CA TRP A 16 -5.08 -6.73 -1.73
C TRP A 16 -5.90 -5.48 -1.46
N ILE A 17 -5.72 -4.91 -0.27
CA ILE A 17 -6.22 -3.57 0.06
C ILE A 17 -5.02 -2.74 0.52
N VAL A 18 -4.76 -1.63 -0.15
CA VAL A 18 -3.67 -0.71 0.21
C VAL A 18 -4.26 0.68 0.42
N VAL A 19 -4.10 1.20 1.64
CA VAL A 19 -4.53 2.55 2.02
C VAL A 19 -3.28 3.41 2.16
N SER A 20 -3.06 4.32 1.21
CA SER A 20 -1.98 5.30 1.32
C SER A 20 -2.33 6.35 2.37
N LEU A 21 -1.35 6.71 3.19
CA LEU A 21 -1.46 7.66 4.30
C LEU A 21 -0.59 8.91 4.05
N GLY A 22 -0.26 9.17 2.78
CA GLY A 22 0.63 10.25 2.38
C GLY A 22 2.01 10.13 3.03
N ARG A 23 2.46 11.17 3.74
CA ARG A 23 3.76 11.15 4.42
C ARG A 23 3.88 10.06 5.50
N ASN A 24 2.75 9.54 5.99
CA ASN A 24 2.72 8.51 7.03
C ASN A 24 2.84 7.09 6.44
N GLY A 25 3.19 6.97 5.15
CA GLY A 25 3.39 5.70 4.47
C GLY A 25 2.07 5.06 4.06
N ALA A 26 1.86 3.79 4.41
CA ALA A 26 0.66 3.06 4.04
C ALA A 26 0.24 2.01 5.08
N PHE A 27 -1.04 1.66 5.05
CA PHE A 27 -1.58 0.49 5.73
C PHE A 27 -2.12 -0.47 4.67
N ALA A 28 -1.73 -1.74 4.73
CA ALA A 28 -2.16 -2.72 3.75
C ALA A 28 -2.70 -3.99 4.40
N LYS A 29 -3.57 -4.68 3.68
CA LYS A 29 -4.11 -6.01 3.99
C LYS A 29 -3.91 -6.90 2.77
N HIS A 30 -3.33 -8.08 2.98
CA HIS A 30 -3.25 -9.16 2.01
C HIS A 30 -3.79 -10.44 2.64
N GLY A 31 -4.95 -10.91 2.18
CA GLY A 31 -5.69 -11.97 2.89
C GLY A 31 -5.97 -11.58 4.35
N ASP A 32 -5.48 -12.37 5.30
CA ASP A 32 -5.63 -12.10 6.75
C ASP A 32 -4.44 -11.36 7.38
N VAL A 33 -3.41 -11.05 6.58
CA VAL A 33 -2.19 -10.40 7.04
C VAL A 33 -2.31 -8.89 6.88
N PHE A 34 -1.87 -8.15 7.91
CA PHE A 34 -1.89 -6.69 7.93
C PHE A 34 -0.47 -6.14 8.00
N TYR A 35 -0.22 -5.09 7.22
CA TYR A 35 1.07 -4.43 7.11
C TYR A 35 0.93 -2.95 7.43
N LYS A 36 1.91 -2.44 8.18
CA LYS A 36 2.17 -1.00 8.30
C LYS A 36 3.48 -0.72 7.57
N VAL A 37 3.44 0.17 6.60
CA VAL A 37 4.60 0.58 5.82
C VAL A 37 4.99 1.97 6.31
N ASP A 38 6.11 2.04 7.01
CA ASP A 38 6.72 3.31 7.42
C ASP A 38 7.70 3.76 6.33
N ILE A 39 7.61 5.02 5.92
CA ILE A 39 8.49 5.64 4.92
C ILE A 39 9.38 6.71 5.57
N PRO A 40 10.60 6.94 5.06
CA PRO A 40 11.44 8.03 5.56
C PRO A 40 10.81 9.39 5.23
N ASP A 41 11.06 10.37 6.09
CA ASP A 41 10.70 11.75 5.81
C ASP A 41 11.56 12.31 4.66
N ILE A 42 10.90 12.85 3.64
CA ILE A 42 11.55 13.46 2.48
C ILE A 42 11.03 14.89 2.25
N PRO A 43 11.85 15.81 1.69
CA PRO A 43 11.37 17.11 1.29
C PRO A 43 10.40 16.97 0.10
N VAL A 44 9.12 17.26 0.33
CA VAL A 44 8.08 17.19 -0.71
C VAL A 44 8.09 18.47 -1.53
N VAL A 45 8.34 18.33 -2.84
CA VAL A 45 8.24 19.44 -3.80
C VAL A 45 6.83 19.52 -4.39
N ASN A 46 6.29 18.39 -4.84
CA ASN A 46 4.93 18.29 -5.38
C ASN A 46 4.38 16.87 -5.18
N PRO A 47 3.28 16.68 -4.42
CA PRO A 47 2.69 15.36 -4.18
C PRO A 47 1.66 14.93 -5.24
N VAL A 48 1.39 15.78 -6.25
CA VAL A 48 0.46 15.43 -7.33
C VAL A 48 1.03 14.25 -8.13
N GLY A 49 0.21 13.21 -8.32
CA GLY A 49 0.60 11.98 -9.02
C GLY A 49 1.27 10.93 -8.12
N SER A 50 1.53 11.20 -6.83
CA SER A 50 2.12 10.19 -5.94
C SER A 50 1.24 8.94 -5.79
N GLY A 51 -0.09 9.10 -5.82
CA GLY A 51 -1.04 7.98 -5.82
C GLY A 51 -0.94 7.12 -7.09
N ASP A 52 -0.84 7.75 -8.26
CA ASP A 52 -0.69 7.05 -9.54
C ASP A 52 0.64 6.29 -9.59
N SER A 53 1.72 6.89 -9.10
CA SER A 53 3.02 6.25 -8.95
C SER A 53 2.96 5.04 -8.02
N THR A 54 2.24 5.14 -6.90
CA THR A 54 1.97 3.99 -6.02
C THR A 54 1.27 2.86 -6.77
N VAL A 55 0.22 3.17 -7.54
CA VAL A 55 -0.51 2.16 -8.33
C VAL A 55 0.41 1.51 -9.37
N ALA A 56 1.24 2.30 -10.05
CA ALA A 56 2.23 1.80 -11.00
C ALA A 56 3.26 0.87 -10.32
N GLY A 57 3.73 1.22 -9.12
CA GLY A 57 4.63 0.39 -8.33
C GLY A 57 4.02 -0.94 -7.92
N ILE A 58 2.75 -0.94 -7.49
CA ILE A 58 2.01 -2.18 -7.17
C ILE A 58 1.90 -3.06 -8.42
N ALA A 59 1.45 -2.51 -9.55
CA ALA A 59 1.28 -3.26 -10.80
C ALA A 59 2.60 -3.89 -11.28
N SER A 60 3.69 -3.11 -11.26
CA SER A 60 5.04 -3.56 -11.61
C SER A 60 5.51 -4.72 -10.70
N ALA A 61 5.31 -4.59 -9.39
CA ALA A 61 5.72 -5.58 -8.41
C ALA A 61 4.92 -6.89 -8.51
N LEU A 62 3.60 -6.81 -8.73
CA LEU A 62 2.74 -7.96 -8.98
C LEU A 62 3.17 -8.70 -10.24
N ASN A 63 3.40 -7.98 -11.34
CA ASN A 63 3.87 -8.57 -12.60
C ASN A 63 5.24 -9.27 -12.44
N SER A 64 6.09 -8.71 -11.58
CA SER A 64 7.41 -9.27 -11.25
C SER A 64 7.37 -10.38 -10.19
N LYS A 65 6.17 -10.75 -9.69
CA LYS A 65 5.97 -11.76 -8.65
C LYS A 65 6.82 -11.52 -7.39
N LYS A 66 6.93 -10.24 -6.99
CA LYS A 66 7.65 -9.87 -5.78
C LYS A 66 6.95 -10.42 -4.53
N SER A 67 7.71 -10.59 -3.45
CA SER A 67 7.13 -10.83 -2.13
C SER A 67 6.27 -9.65 -1.68
N ASP A 68 5.31 -9.88 -0.78
CA ASP A 68 4.45 -8.82 -0.20
C ASP A 68 5.25 -7.62 0.30
N ALA A 69 6.35 -7.88 1.03
CA ALA A 69 7.19 -6.85 1.60
C ALA A 69 7.91 -6.03 0.51
N ASP A 70 8.41 -6.69 -0.53
CA ASP A 70 9.10 -6.02 -1.64
C ASP A 70 8.13 -5.29 -2.55
N LEU A 71 6.90 -5.80 -2.71
CA LEU A 71 5.82 -5.12 -3.41
C LEU A 71 5.47 -3.81 -2.72
N LEU A 72 5.23 -3.85 -1.40
CA LEU A 72 4.87 -2.68 -0.61
C LEU A 72 6.00 -1.64 -0.59
N LYS A 73 7.26 -2.08 -0.47
CA LYS A 73 8.42 -1.18 -0.59
C LYS A 73 8.48 -0.53 -1.96
N HIS A 74 8.32 -1.31 -3.03
CA HIS A 74 8.39 -0.81 -4.41
C HIS A 74 7.27 0.19 -4.73
N ALA A 75 6.09 0.03 -4.15
CA ALA A 75 4.97 0.95 -4.29
C ALA A 75 5.15 2.28 -3.54
N MET A 76 6.00 2.30 -2.51
CA MET A 76 6.15 3.40 -1.55
C MET A 76 7.54 4.05 -1.60
N THR A 77 8.30 3.82 -2.68
CA THR A 77 9.66 4.36 -2.87
C THR A 77 9.63 5.80 -3.37
#